data_AF-A0A915L939-F1
#
_entry.id   AF-A0A915L939-F1
#
_cell.length_a   1.000
_cell.length_b   1.000
_cell.length_c   1.000
_cell.angle_alpha   90.00
_cell.angle_beta   90.00
_cell.angle_gamma   90.00
#
_symmetry.space_group_name_H-M   'P 1'
#
loop_
_entity.id
_entity.type
_entity.pdbx_description
1 polymer ?
#
loop_
_entity_poly.entity_id
_entity_poly.type
_entity_poly.pdbx_seq_one_letter_code
_entity_poly.pdbx_strand_id
1 'polypeptide(L)'
;MYGYECRILPKCRMTHEEFTHRDGVWNLQNEVTKERTAQCFLKVDEDSMNKFHNRVRQILMASGSTTFTKIVNKWNTALIGLMTYYREAVVNTQELLDLLVKCENKIQTRIKIGLNSKMPARFPPVVFYTPKELGGLGMLSMGHVLIPQSDLRWCKQTDAGGITHFRSGMSHEEDQLIPNLYRYIQPWEAEFIDSQRVWAEYALKRQEANAQNRRLTLEDLEDSWDRGIPRINTLFQKDRHTLAYDKGWRVRTDFKQYQ
;
A
#
# COMPACT_ATOMS: atom_id res chain seq x y z
N MET A 1 -10.95 0.06 -12.80
CA MET A 1 -9.84 0.40 -13.73
C MET A 1 -8.53 -0.06 -13.11
N TYR A 2 -7.74 -0.91 -13.78
CA TYR A 2 -6.48 -1.45 -13.26
C TYR A 2 -6.54 -1.96 -11.80
N GLY A 3 -7.58 -2.72 -11.44
CA GLY A 3 -7.73 -3.24 -10.07
C GLY A 3 -8.45 -2.31 -9.07
N TYR A 4 -8.75 -1.07 -9.46
CA TYR A 4 -9.48 -0.11 -8.63
C TYR A 4 -10.95 -0.04 -8.99
N GLU A 5 -11.81 0.00 -7.98
CA GLU A 5 -13.20 0.43 -8.07
C GLU A 5 -13.28 1.90 -7.67
N CYS A 6 -13.70 2.75 -8.60
CA CYS A 6 -13.74 4.19 -8.41
C CYS A 6 -15.17 4.69 -8.53
N ARG A 7 -15.62 5.49 -7.57
CA ARG A 7 -16.91 6.20 -7.62
C ARG A 7 -16.67 7.70 -7.52
N ILE A 8 -17.05 8.46 -8.53
CA ILE A 8 -16.90 9.92 -8.55
C ILE A 8 -18.23 10.58 -8.17
N LEU A 9 -18.19 11.51 -7.22
CA LEU A 9 -19.34 12.30 -6.79
C LEU A 9 -19.02 13.81 -6.91
N PRO A 10 -19.68 14.53 -7.84
CA PRO A 10 -19.56 15.97 -7.94
C PRO A 10 -20.16 16.70 -6.73
N LYS A 11 -19.52 17.78 -6.30
CA LYS A 11 -19.96 18.60 -5.17
C LYS A 11 -21.40 19.09 -5.32
N CYS A 12 -21.78 19.52 -6.52
CA CYS A 12 -23.12 20.04 -6.82
C CYS A 12 -24.25 19.00 -6.69
N ARG A 13 -23.92 17.72 -6.54
CA ARG A 13 -24.89 16.62 -6.35
C ARG A 13 -24.84 16.01 -4.96
N MET A 14 -24.04 16.56 -4.05
CA MET A 14 -24.00 16.11 -2.66
C MET A 14 -25.20 16.66 -1.91
N THR A 15 -25.82 15.83 -1.07
CA THR A 15 -26.96 16.22 -0.22
C THR A 15 -26.57 17.23 0.87
N HIS A 16 -25.30 17.23 1.26
CA HIS A 16 -24.69 18.24 2.14
C HIS A 16 -23.46 18.80 1.41
N GLU A 17 -23.35 20.14 1.32
CA GLU A 17 -22.32 20.81 0.50
C GLU A 17 -20.88 20.70 1.05
N GLU A 18 -20.67 20.02 2.18
CA GLU A 18 -19.38 19.87 2.82
C GLU A 18 -18.65 18.59 2.43
N PHE A 19 -17.38 18.76 2.05
CA PHE A 19 -16.48 17.66 1.80
C PHE A 19 -15.97 17.08 3.12
N THR A 20 -16.25 15.81 3.39
CA THR A 20 -15.53 15.10 4.45
C THR A 20 -14.16 14.67 3.94
N HIS A 21 -13.10 15.12 4.60
CA HIS A 21 -11.75 14.61 4.34
C HIS A 21 -11.62 13.25 5.04
N ARG A 22 -11.46 12.18 4.26
CA ARG A 22 -11.27 10.80 4.76
C ARG A 22 -10.15 10.15 3.96
N ASP A 23 -9.38 9.30 4.63
CA ASP A 23 -8.38 8.45 3.97
C ASP A 23 -9.04 7.63 2.85
N GLY A 24 -8.38 7.51 1.70
CA GLY A 24 -8.90 6.75 0.55
C GLY A 24 -9.93 7.51 -0.31
N VAL A 25 -10.13 8.80 -0.09
CA VAL A 25 -10.97 9.68 -0.92
C VAL A 25 -10.13 10.77 -1.55
N TRP A 26 -10.05 10.81 -2.88
CA TRP A 26 -9.33 11.86 -3.60
C TRP A 26 -10.21 13.08 -3.81
N ASN A 27 -9.64 14.27 -3.60
CA ASN A 27 -10.30 15.53 -3.86
C ASN A 27 -9.88 16.05 -5.24
N LEU A 28 -10.77 15.96 -6.22
CA LEU A 28 -10.48 16.32 -7.60
C LEU A 28 -10.59 17.84 -7.78
N GLN A 29 -9.49 18.45 -8.19
CA GLN A 29 -9.37 19.89 -8.43
C GLN A 29 -9.60 20.20 -9.91
N ASN A 30 -10.37 21.25 -10.18
CA ASN A 30 -10.51 21.79 -11.53
C ASN A 30 -9.23 22.55 -11.91
N GLU A 31 -8.70 22.29 -13.11
CA GLU A 31 -7.44 22.88 -13.54
C GLU A 31 -7.51 24.40 -13.74
N VAL A 32 -8.65 24.93 -14.17
CA VAL A 32 -8.83 26.36 -14.46
C VAL A 32 -9.15 27.14 -13.20
N THR A 33 -10.17 26.73 -12.45
CA THR A 33 -10.64 27.48 -11.27
C THR A 33 -9.83 27.17 -10.01
N LYS A 34 -9.04 26.09 -10.02
CA LYS A 34 -8.32 25.56 -8.85
C LYS A 34 -9.24 25.21 -7.67
N GLU A 35 -10.55 25.08 -7.91
CA GLU A 35 -11.52 24.65 -6.90
C GLU A 35 -11.65 23.13 -6.87
N ARG A 36 -11.91 22.58 -5.68
CA ARG A 36 -12.27 21.16 -5.51
C ARG A 36 -13.73 20.97 -5.93
N THR A 37 -13.95 20.24 -7.02
CA THR A 37 -15.28 20.13 -7.66
C THR A 37 -15.93 18.75 -7.51
N ALA A 38 -15.15 17.72 -7.21
CA ALA A 38 -15.64 16.36 -7.02
C ALA A 38 -14.76 15.57 -6.05
N GLN A 39 -15.33 14.51 -5.49
CA GLN A 39 -14.59 13.50 -4.73
C GLN A 39 -14.60 12.16 -5.47
N CYS A 40 -13.47 11.46 -5.46
CA CYS A 40 -13.34 10.09 -5.96
C CYS A 40 -13.14 9.14 -4.79
N PHE A 41 -14.10 8.24 -4.58
CA PHE A 41 -14.02 7.18 -3.58
C PHE A 41 -13.35 5.96 -4.22
N LEU A 42 -12.29 5.46 -3.59
CA LEU A 42 -11.51 4.34 -4.08
C LEU A 42 -11.75 3.08 -3.24
N LYS A 43 -11.91 1.95 -3.92
CA LYS A 43 -11.90 0.59 -3.35
C LYS A 43 -11.05 -0.34 -4.22
N VAL A 44 -10.67 -1.47 -3.67
CA VAL A 44 -9.99 -2.55 -4.40
C VAL A 44 -11.04 -3.47 -5.01
N ASP A 45 -10.85 -3.85 -6.27
CA ASP A 45 -11.78 -4.75 -6.96
C ASP A 45 -11.76 -6.18 -6.39
N GLU A 46 -12.88 -6.89 -6.55
CA GLU A 46 -13.03 -8.26 -6.05
C GLU A 46 -12.03 -9.23 -6.69
N ASP A 47 -11.74 -9.06 -7.99
CA ASP A 47 -10.79 -9.88 -8.72
C ASP A 47 -9.37 -9.77 -8.16
N SER A 48 -8.91 -8.58 -7.79
CA SER A 48 -7.57 -8.42 -7.20
C SER A 48 -7.50 -8.94 -5.78
N MET A 49 -8.57 -8.81 -5.01
CA MET A 49 -8.68 -9.47 -3.70
C MET A 49 -8.53 -10.98 -3.84
N ASN A 50 -9.22 -11.57 -4.82
CA ASN A 50 -9.14 -13.00 -5.13
C ASN A 50 -7.76 -13.42 -5.64
N LYS A 51 -7.11 -12.62 -6.49
CA LYS A 51 -5.71 -12.84 -6.93
C LYS A 51 -4.76 -12.86 -5.74
N PHE A 52 -4.88 -11.91 -4.81
CA PHE A 52 -4.08 -11.88 -3.59
C PHE A 52 -4.32 -13.11 -2.73
N HIS A 53 -5.59 -13.48 -2.49
CA HIS A 53 -5.93 -14.68 -1.74
C HIS A 53 -5.33 -15.95 -2.36
N ASN A 54 -5.46 -16.10 -3.69
CA ASN A 54 -4.89 -17.23 -4.42
C ASN A 54 -3.36 -17.24 -4.36
N ARG A 55 -2.71 -16.08 -4.40
CA ARG A 55 -1.26 -15.97 -4.18
C ARG A 55 -0.86 -16.46 -2.79
N VAL A 56 -1.59 -16.09 -1.74
CA VAL A 56 -1.34 -16.60 -0.37
C VAL A 56 -1.58 -18.10 -0.28
N ARG A 57 -2.65 -18.62 -0.91
CA ARG A 57 -2.89 -20.07 -1.00
C ARG A 57 -1.74 -20.81 -1.68
N GLN A 58 -1.22 -20.28 -2.79
CA GLN A 58 -0.06 -20.83 -3.48
C GLN A 58 1.18 -20.86 -2.58
N ILE A 59 1.42 -19.79 -1.79
CA ILE A 59 2.50 -19.76 -0.81
C ILE A 59 2.33 -20.93 0.17
N LEU A 60 1.15 -21.10 0.77
CA LEU A 60 0.87 -22.15 1.74
C LEU A 60 1.03 -23.56 1.17
N MET A 61 0.52 -23.81 -0.05
CA MET A 61 0.61 -25.12 -0.72
C MET A 61 2.05 -25.49 -1.11
N ALA A 62 2.84 -24.50 -1.57
CA ALA A 62 4.23 -24.73 -1.98
C ALA A 62 5.22 -24.78 -0.79
N SER A 63 4.76 -24.66 0.45
CA SER A 63 5.60 -24.54 1.65
C SER A 63 5.75 -25.86 2.43
N GLY A 64 5.78 -27.01 1.74
CA GLY A 64 5.83 -28.35 2.33
C GLY A 64 6.89 -28.50 3.43
N SER A 65 8.16 -28.44 3.05
CA SER A 65 9.33 -28.53 3.95
C SER A 65 10.29 -27.35 3.75
N THR A 66 9.78 -26.20 3.35
CA THR A 66 10.58 -24.98 3.20
C THR A 66 10.86 -24.33 4.54
N THR A 67 11.99 -23.62 4.66
CA THR A 67 12.32 -22.86 5.87
C THR A 67 11.26 -21.80 6.19
N PHE A 68 11.03 -21.51 7.47
CA PHE A 68 10.05 -20.51 7.91
C PHE A 68 10.35 -19.11 7.36
N THR A 69 11.62 -18.73 7.29
CA THR A 69 12.07 -17.47 6.70
C THR A 69 11.66 -17.36 5.23
N LYS A 70 11.68 -18.45 4.45
CA LYS A 70 11.25 -18.45 3.05
C LYS A 70 9.73 -18.27 2.91
N ILE A 71 8.94 -18.82 3.84
CA ILE A 71 7.48 -18.61 3.89
C ILE A 71 7.19 -17.13 4.16
N VAL A 72 7.84 -16.56 5.18
CA VAL A 72 7.66 -15.15 5.57
C VAL A 72 8.15 -14.19 4.47
N ASN A 73 9.26 -14.49 3.79
CA ASN A 73 9.72 -13.68 2.67
C ASN A 73 8.69 -13.61 1.53
N LYS A 74 8.09 -14.75 1.16
CA LYS A 74 7.04 -14.78 0.13
C LYS A 74 5.79 -14.01 0.58
N TRP A 75 5.41 -14.11 1.86
CA TRP A 75 4.34 -13.32 2.44
C TRP A 75 4.64 -11.82 2.34
N ASN A 76 5.81 -11.38 2.80
CA ASN A 76 6.22 -9.98 2.75
C ASN A 76 6.21 -9.44 1.32
N THR A 77 6.75 -10.18 0.33
CA THR A 77 6.69 -9.76 -1.08
C THR A 77 5.26 -9.61 -1.59
N ALA A 78 4.37 -10.56 -1.24
CA ALA A 78 2.97 -10.49 -1.65
C ALA A 78 2.22 -9.32 -0.98
N LEU A 79 2.45 -9.12 0.32
CA LEU A 79 1.84 -8.04 1.10
C LEU A 79 2.32 -6.67 0.64
N ILE A 80 3.63 -6.48 0.46
CA ILE A 80 4.22 -5.23 -0.07
C ILE A 80 3.66 -4.95 -1.47
N GLY A 81 3.60 -5.96 -2.34
CA GLY A 81 3.06 -5.80 -3.70
C GLY A 81 1.60 -5.32 -3.70
N LEU A 82 0.77 -5.86 -2.82
CA LEU A 82 -0.62 -5.40 -2.64
C LEU A 82 -0.66 -3.97 -2.08
N MET A 83 0.02 -3.73 -0.95
CA MET A 83 -0.09 -2.48 -0.19
C MET A 83 0.54 -1.28 -0.92
N THR A 84 1.66 -1.46 -1.61
CA THR A 84 2.31 -0.37 -2.36
C THR A 84 1.61 -0.08 -3.69
N TYR A 85 0.88 -1.06 -4.24
CA TYR A 85 0.06 -0.85 -5.42
C TYR A 85 -1.24 -0.12 -5.06
N TYR A 86 -2.05 -0.64 -4.13
CA TYR A 86 -3.39 -0.10 -3.81
C TYR A 86 -3.40 1.02 -2.76
N ARG A 87 -2.39 1.09 -1.89
CA ARG A 87 -2.19 2.12 -0.85
C ARG A 87 -3.46 2.43 -0.06
N GLU A 88 -4.02 3.63 -0.24
CA GLU A 88 -5.19 4.16 0.47
C GLU A 88 -6.52 3.46 0.13
N ALA A 89 -6.63 2.83 -1.04
CA ALA A 89 -7.85 2.09 -1.41
C ALA A 89 -8.12 0.87 -0.50
N VAL A 90 -7.08 0.36 0.17
CA VAL A 90 -7.19 -0.78 1.09
C VAL A 90 -8.02 -0.42 2.33
N VAL A 91 -7.93 0.82 2.82
CA VAL A 91 -8.62 1.26 4.05
C VAL A 91 -10.14 1.32 3.86
N ASN A 92 -10.59 1.67 2.66
CA ASN A 92 -12.02 1.72 2.31
C ASN A 92 -12.63 0.34 2.00
N THR A 93 -11.80 -0.70 1.85
CA THR A 93 -12.22 -2.04 1.45
C THR A 93 -12.19 -2.96 2.66
N GLN A 94 -13.29 -2.99 3.44
CA GLN A 94 -13.38 -3.76 4.68
C GLN A 94 -13.18 -5.27 4.45
N GLU A 95 -13.68 -5.79 3.33
CA GLU A 95 -13.54 -7.18 2.93
C GLU A 95 -12.07 -7.56 2.72
N LEU A 96 -11.25 -6.62 2.24
CA LEU A 96 -9.82 -6.80 2.07
C LEU A 96 -9.09 -6.80 3.42
N LEU A 97 -9.48 -5.92 4.36
CA LEU A 97 -8.92 -5.92 5.72
C LEU A 97 -9.18 -7.26 6.42
N ASP A 98 -10.39 -7.79 6.29
CA ASP A 98 -10.77 -9.11 6.81
C ASP A 98 -9.96 -10.23 6.17
N LEU A 99 -9.75 -10.16 4.85
CA LEU A 99 -8.93 -11.11 4.11
C LEU A 99 -7.46 -11.06 4.55
N LEU A 100 -6.90 -9.86 4.76
CA LEU A 100 -5.52 -9.66 5.20
C LEU A 100 -5.27 -10.30 6.57
N VAL A 101 -6.16 -10.05 7.53
CA VAL A 101 -6.11 -10.64 8.88
C VAL A 101 -6.17 -12.17 8.81
N LYS A 102 -7.10 -12.71 8.02
CA LYS A 102 -7.24 -14.17 7.82
C LYS A 102 -6.00 -14.79 7.18
N CYS A 103 -5.45 -14.15 6.15
CA CYS A 103 -4.26 -14.61 5.44
C CYS A 103 -3.01 -14.57 6.33
N GLU A 104 -2.82 -13.49 7.09
CA GLU A 104 -1.73 -13.32 8.02
C GLU A 104 -1.73 -14.42 9.09
N ASN A 105 -2.91 -14.67 9.69
CA ASN A 105 -3.08 -15.72 10.69
C ASN A 105 -2.85 -17.13 10.09
N LYS A 106 -3.24 -17.37 8.83
CA LYS A 106 -2.92 -18.63 8.12
C LYS A 106 -1.43 -18.84 7.92
N ILE A 107 -0.67 -17.78 7.57
CA ILE A 107 0.78 -17.84 7.42
C ILE A 107 1.44 -18.16 8.78
N GLN A 108 1.05 -17.45 9.85
CA GLN A 108 1.54 -17.76 11.20
C GLN A 108 1.19 -19.19 11.61
N THR A 109 -0.04 -19.64 11.36
CA THR A 109 -0.49 -21.00 11.67
C THR A 109 0.31 -22.06 10.90
N ARG A 110 0.73 -21.79 9.66
CA ARG A 110 1.60 -22.70 8.91
C ARG A 110 2.96 -22.89 9.58
N ILE A 111 3.53 -21.82 10.13
CA ILE A 111 4.80 -21.86 10.88
C ILE A 111 4.63 -22.63 12.18
N LYS A 112 3.55 -22.36 12.91
CA LYS A 112 3.13 -23.08 14.13
C LYS A 112 3.04 -24.60 13.89
N ILE A 113 2.39 -25.02 12.80
CA ILE A 113 2.29 -26.44 12.38
C ILE A 113 3.67 -27.05 12.13
N GLY A 114 4.61 -26.30 11.54
CA GLY A 114 5.98 -26.77 11.33
C GLY A 114 6.75 -27.07 12.62
N LEU A 115 6.32 -26.50 13.75
CA LEU A 115 6.87 -26.74 15.09
C LEU A 115 6.01 -27.67 15.94
N ASN A 116 5.03 -28.35 15.31
CA ASN A 116 4.10 -29.29 15.93
C ASN A 116 3.37 -28.73 17.17
N SER A 117 3.06 -27.43 17.16
CA SER A 117 2.28 -26.78 18.23
C SER A 117 1.48 -25.62 17.65
N LYS A 118 0.23 -25.45 18.09
CA LYS A 118 -0.60 -24.27 17.75
C LYS A 118 -0.92 -23.38 18.94
N MET A 119 -0.36 -23.69 20.12
CA MET A 119 -0.68 -23.02 21.38
C MET A 119 -0.23 -21.54 21.36
N PRO A 120 -1.14 -20.56 21.49
CA PRO A 120 -0.80 -19.14 21.38
C PRO A 120 0.32 -18.67 22.31
N ALA A 121 0.34 -19.14 23.55
CA ALA A 121 1.37 -18.80 24.55
C ALA A 121 2.81 -19.15 24.14
N ARG A 122 3.01 -20.11 23.21
CA ARG A 122 4.35 -20.47 22.71
C ARG A 122 4.79 -19.59 21.54
N PHE A 123 3.87 -18.81 20.98
CA PHE A 123 4.08 -18.02 19.78
C PHE A 123 3.63 -16.58 20.00
N PRO A 124 4.27 -15.85 20.93
CA PRO A 124 4.04 -14.43 21.08
C PRO A 124 4.42 -13.70 19.78
N PRO A 125 3.83 -12.53 19.49
CA PRO A 125 4.07 -11.81 18.24
C PRO A 125 5.55 -11.55 17.94
N VAL A 126 6.38 -11.35 18.97
CA VAL A 126 7.83 -11.14 18.87
C VAL A 126 8.53 -12.22 18.03
N VAL A 127 8.09 -13.48 18.08
CA VAL A 127 8.69 -14.57 17.29
C VAL A 127 8.53 -14.34 15.78
N PHE A 128 7.42 -13.73 15.37
CA PHE A 128 7.11 -13.47 13.97
C PHE A 128 7.67 -12.13 13.48
N TYR A 129 7.51 -11.07 14.28
CA TYR A 129 7.74 -9.68 13.82
C TYR A 129 9.14 -9.15 14.10
N THR A 130 9.94 -9.78 14.97
CA THR A 130 11.32 -9.35 15.21
C THR A 130 12.14 -9.42 13.90
N PRO A 131 12.95 -8.39 13.58
CA PRO A 131 13.81 -8.38 12.40
C PRO A 131 14.74 -9.59 12.33
N LYS A 132 15.15 -9.96 11.11
CA LYS A 132 15.98 -11.16 10.89
C LYS A 132 17.38 -11.01 11.46
N GLU A 133 17.87 -9.78 11.48
CA GLU A 133 19.16 -9.40 12.06
C GLU A 133 19.20 -9.68 13.57
N LEU A 134 18.04 -9.74 14.22
CA LEU A 134 17.87 -10.04 15.65
C LEU A 134 17.34 -11.46 15.90
N GLY A 135 17.42 -12.35 14.90
CA GLY A 135 17.04 -13.76 15.03
C GLY A 135 15.53 -14.05 14.89
N GLY A 136 14.71 -13.04 14.60
CA GLY A 136 13.29 -13.22 14.30
C GLY A 136 13.02 -13.59 12.84
N LEU A 137 11.74 -13.70 12.48
CA LEU A 137 11.34 -14.02 11.11
C LEU A 137 11.22 -12.79 10.19
N GLY A 138 11.13 -11.59 10.76
CA GLY A 138 10.98 -10.32 10.04
C GLY A 138 9.68 -10.26 9.23
N MET A 139 8.58 -10.78 9.79
CA MET A 139 7.26 -10.71 9.16
C MET A 139 6.73 -9.28 9.17
N LEU A 140 6.08 -8.83 8.08
CA LEU A 140 5.37 -7.55 8.05
C LEU A 140 3.91 -7.75 8.42
N SER A 141 3.38 -6.82 9.24
CA SER A 141 2.03 -6.87 9.79
C SER A 141 1.07 -5.95 9.02
N MET A 142 -0.12 -6.46 8.71
CA MET A 142 -1.28 -5.65 8.32
C MET A 142 -2.58 -6.14 9.00
N GLY A 143 -2.52 -7.21 9.79
CA GLY A 143 -3.66 -7.80 10.52
C GLY A 143 -3.84 -7.26 11.95
N HIS A 144 -2.82 -6.60 12.52
CA HIS A 144 -2.93 -5.91 13.81
C HIS A 144 -3.57 -4.52 13.63
N VAL A 145 -4.80 -4.51 13.14
CA VAL A 145 -5.58 -3.31 12.86
C VAL A 145 -6.97 -3.42 13.47
N LEU A 146 -7.53 -2.28 13.87
CA LEU A 146 -8.93 -2.16 14.23
C LEU A 146 -9.75 -2.07 12.93
N ILE A 147 -10.56 -3.08 12.68
CA ILE A 147 -11.42 -3.15 11.50
C ILE A 147 -12.68 -2.35 11.80
N PRO A 148 -13.00 -1.31 11.01
CA PRO A 148 -14.23 -0.57 11.19
C PRO A 148 -15.43 -1.47 10.92
N GLN A 149 -16.42 -1.41 11.81
CA GLN A 149 -17.70 -2.10 11.68
C GLN A 149 -18.84 -1.10 11.85
N SER A 150 -19.90 -1.37 11.13
CA SER A 150 -21.17 -0.65 11.19
C SER A 150 -22.31 -1.67 11.15
N ASP A 151 -23.53 -1.24 11.45
CA ASP A 151 -24.70 -2.12 11.37
C ASP A 151 -24.87 -2.64 9.94
N LEU A 152 -24.69 -3.96 9.76
CA LEU A 152 -24.78 -4.66 8.48
C LEU A 152 -26.16 -4.48 7.80
N ARG A 153 -27.20 -4.15 8.55
CA ARG A 153 -28.55 -3.90 8.01
C ARG A 153 -28.60 -2.59 7.22
N TRP A 154 -27.96 -1.54 7.72
CA TRP A 154 -28.01 -0.20 7.14
C TRP A 154 -26.80 0.13 6.26
N CYS A 155 -25.66 -0.54 6.47
CA CYS A 155 -24.43 -0.37 5.69
C CYS A 155 -24.62 -0.70 4.19
N LYS A 156 -25.60 -1.55 3.84
CA LYS A 156 -25.92 -1.87 2.44
C LYS A 156 -26.73 -0.76 1.74
N GLN A 157 -27.42 0.09 2.51
CA GLN A 157 -28.33 1.11 1.96
C GLN A 157 -27.66 2.47 1.88
N THR A 158 -26.91 2.88 2.90
CA THR A 158 -26.18 4.15 2.90
C THR A 158 -24.90 4.07 3.72
N ASP A 159 -23.87 4.83 3.32
CA ASP A 159 -22.66 5.07 4.13
C ASP A 159 -22.94 6.03 5.32
N ALA A 160 -24.18 6.49 5.48
CA ALA A 160 -24.58 7.52 6.45
C ALA A 160 -24.49 7.06 7.91
N GLY A 161 -24.51 5.75 8.17
CA GLY A 161 -24.33 5.18 9.51
C GLY A 161 -22.91 5.31 10.07
N GLY A 162 -21.92 5.69 9.23
CA GLY A 162 -20.52 5.84 9.65
C GLY A 162 -19.93 4.56 10.25
N ILE A 163 -18.78 4.70 10.90
CA ILE A 163 -18.16 3.61 11.68
C ILE A 163 -18.73 3.71 13.10
N THR A 164 -19.45 2.69 13.56
CA THR A 164 -20.08 2.70 14.90
C THR A 164 -19.26 1.95 15.93
N HIS A 165 -18.58 0.87 15.52
CA HIS A 165 -17.76 0.03 16.38
C HIS A 165 -16.47 -0.39 15.67
N PHE A 166 -15.48 -0.81 16.46
CA PHE A 166 -14.24 -1.38 15.94
C PHE A 166 -14.12 -2.84 16.38
N ARG A 167 -13.79 -3.72 15.43
CA ARG A 167 -13.44 -5.11 15.70
C ARG A 167 -11.93 -5.27 15.66
N SER A 168 -11.34 -5.83 16.71
CA SER A 168 -9.90 -6.17 16.67
C SER A 168 -9.63 -7.23 15.60
N GLY A 169 -8.63 -6.99 14.74
CA GLY A 169 -8.21 -7.95 13.71
C GLY A 169 -7.51 -9.16 14.30
N MET A 170 -6.38 -8.94 15.00
CA MET A 170 -5.59 -9.98 15.65
C MET A 170 -5.41 -9.70 17.15
N SER A 171 -5.46 -10.75 17.96
CA SER A 171 -5.23 -10.69 19.41
C SER A 171 -3.74 -10.58 19.73
N HIS A 172 -3.39 -9.74 20.69
CA HIS A 172 -2.06 -9.60 21.29
C HIS A 172 -2.23 -9.32 22.80
N GLU A 173 -1.13 -9.33 23.54
CA GLU A 173 -1.12 -8.95 24.96
C GLU A 173 -1.54 -7.48 25.12
N GLU A 174 -2.13 -7.15 26.27
CA GLU A 174 -2.59 -5.78 26.57
C GLU A 174 -1.41 -4.78 26.41
N ASP A 175 -1.70 -3.60 25.87
CA ASP A 175 -0.75 -2.50 25.59
C ASP A 175 0.37 -2.76 24.54
N GLN A 176 0.36 -3.89 23.83
CA GLN A 176 1.36 -4.17 22.79
C GLN A 176 0.95 -3.72 21.37
N LEU A 177 1.30 -2.50 20.97
CA LEU A 177 1.00 -2.04 19.61
C LEU A 177 2.02 -2.54 18.58
N ILE A 178 1.56 -3.37 17.64
CA ILE A 178 2.38 -3.82 16.51
C ILE A 178 2.21 -2.84 15.33
N PRO A 179 3.28 -2.22 14.84
CA PRO A 179 3.19 -1.28 13.72
C PRO A 179 2.60 -1.94 12.47
N ASN A 180 1.67 -1.24 11.82
CA ASN A 180 1.06 -1.70 10.57
C ASN A 180 1.81 -1.16 9.35
N LEU A 181 1.79 -1.90 8.24
CA LEU A 181 2.51 -1.49 7.03
C LEU A 181 1.92 -0.23 6.39
N TYR A 182 0.60 -0.02 6.49
CA TYR A 182 -0.09 1.12 5.88
C TYR A 182 0.48 2.47 6.33
N ARG A 183 0.82 2.64 7.62
CA ARG A 183 1.36 3.90 8.15
C ARG A 183 2.74 4.27 7.60
N TYR A 184 3.48 3.30 7.04
CA TYR A 184 4.79 3.53 6.42
C TYR A 184 4.72 3.68 4.89
N ILE A 185 3.52 3.68 4.31
CA ILE A 185 3.32 3.85 2.88
C ILE A 185 2.60 5.19 2.67
N GLN A 186 3.24 6.11 1.94
CA GLN A 186 2.63 7.39 1.60
C GLN A 186 1.44 7.17 0.64
N PRO A 187 0.28 7.82 0.83
CA PRO A 187 -0.86 7.69 -0.09
C PRO A 187 -0.55 8.17 -1.52
N TRP A 188 -1.31 7.72 -2.53
CA TRP A 188 -1.06 8.12 -3.92
C TRP A 188 -1.38 9.59 -4.16
N GLU A 189 -2.48 10.12 -3.58
CA GLU A 189 -2.82 11.55 -3.70
C GLU A 189 -1.67 12.44 -3.24
N ALA A 190 -1.10 12.15 -2.06
CA ALA A 190 0.03 12.88 -1.50
C ALA A 190 1.28 12.77 -2.39
N GLU A 191 1.55 11.59 -2.97
CA GLU A 191 2.68 11.38 -3.87
C GLU A 191 2.53 12.09 -5.22
N PHE A 192 1.32 12.18 -5.76
CA PHE A 192 1.08 12.93 -7.01
C PHE A 192 1.27 14.43 -6.80
N ILE A 193 0.74 14.98 -5.70
CA ILE A 193 0.91 16.39 -5.33
C ILE A 193 2.39 16.69 -5.10
N ASP A 194 3.07 15.85 -4.32
CA ASP A 194 4.49 16.00 -4.04
C ASP A 194 5.32 15.89 -5.32
N SER A 195 4.98 14.96 -6.21
CA SER A 195 5.65 14.79 -7.50
C SER A 195 5.57 16.03 -8.38
N GLN A 196 4.41 16.67 -8.50
CA GLN A 196 4.28 17.91 -9.28
C GLN A 196 5.19 19.01 -8.72
N ARG A 197 5.20 19.19 -7.40
CA ARG A 197 6.05 20.16 -6.71
C ARG A 197 7.53 19.88 -6.94
N VAL A 198 7.95 18.64 -6.69
CA VAL A 198 9.34 18.20 -6.75
C VAL A 198 9.91 18.30 -8.16
N TRP A 199 9.13 17.92 -9.18
CA TRP A 199 9.58 18.04 -10.58
C TRP A 199 9.57 19.48 -11.09
N ALA A 200 8.67 20.34 -10.61
CA ALA A 200 8.69 21.77 -10.91
C ALA A 200 9.93 22.45 -10.29
N GLU A 201 10.24 22.14 -9.03
CA GLU A 201 11.43 22.64 -8.34
C GLU A 201 12.72 22.16 -9.03
N TYR A 202 12.79 20.88 -9.41
CA TYR A 202 13.90 20.34 -10.18
C TYR A 202 14.11 21.08 -11.52
N ALA A 203 13.01 21.41 -12.23
CA ALA A 203 13.09 22.13 -13.50
C ALA A 203 13.70 23.53 -13.32
N LEU A 204 13.31 24.26 -12.26
CA LEU A 204 13.87 25.57 -11.91
C LEU A 204 15.35 25.45 -11.53
N LYS A 205 15.70 24.55 -10.61
CA LYS A 205 17.09 24.31 -10.18
C LYS A 205 17.99 23.94 -11.37
N ARG A 206 17.49 23.13 -12.31
CA ARG A 206 18.21 22.76 -13.53
C ARG A 206 18.43 23.96 -14.46
N GLN A 207 17.42 24.82 -14.61
CA GLN A 207 17.53 26.03 -15.43
C GLN A 207 18.54 27.02 -14.83
N GLU A 208 18.52 27.22 -13.52
CA GLU A 208 19.47 28.06 -12.79
C GLU A 208 20.90 27.53 -12.90
N ALA A 209 21.10 26.22 -12.70
CA ALA A 209 22.41 25.59 -12.85
C ALA A 209 22.96 25.76 -14.27
N ASN A 210 22.13 25.58 -15.30
CA ASN A 210 22.52 25.81 -16.68
C ASN A 210 22.86 27.28 -16.97
N ALA A 211 22.11 28.24 -16.42
CA ALA A 211 22.40 29.66 -16.56
C ALA A 211 23.73 30.05 -15.90
N GLN A 212 24.10 29.37 -14.82
CA GLN A 212 25.40 29.50 -14.15
C GLN A 212 26.51 28.64 -14.78
N ASN A 213 26.23 27.92 -15.88
CA ASN A 213 27.13 26.94 -16.50
C ASN A 213 27.66 25.87 -15.52
N ARG A 214 26.87 25.55 -14.48
CA ARG A 214 27.17 24.53 -13.48
C ARG A 214 26.38 23.26 -13.77
N ARG A 215 26.96 22.10 -13.49
CA ARG A 215 26.24 20.83 -13.48
C ARG A 215 25.57 20.63 -12.12
N LEU A 216 24.27 20.33 -12.14
CA LEU A 216 23.51 19.95 -10.94
C LEU A 216 24.11 18.68 -10.32
N THR A 217 24.37 18.71 -9.02
CA THR A 217 24.94 17.59 -8.26
C THR A 217 23.88 16.92 -7.38
N LEU A 218 24.27 15.84 -6.70
CA LEU A 218 23.45 15.14 -5.72
C LEU A 218 23.01 16.08 -4.58
N GLU A 219 23.96 16.87 -4.07
CA GLU A 219 23.79 17.76 -2.92
C GLU A 219 22.68 18.79 -3.13
N ASP A 220 22.48 19.23 -4.38
CA ASP A 220 21.43 20.20 -4.72
C ASP A 220 19.99 19.62 -4.62
N LEU A 221 19.88 18.29 -4.53
CA LEU A 221 18.63 17.54 -4.58
C LEU A 221 18.39 16.62 -3.38
N GLU A 222 19.25 16.67 -2.37
CA GLU A 222 19.20 15.79 -1.18
C GLU A 222 17.82 15.84 -0.50
N ASP A 223 17.24 17.03 -0.36
CA ASP A 223 15.91 17.26 0.24
C ASP A 223 14.76 16.55 -0.50
N SER A 224 14.99 16.16 -1.75
CA SER A 224 14.00 15.59 -2.67
C SER A 224 14.42 14.22 -3.22
N TRP A 225 15.48 13.62 -2.67
CA TRP A 225 16.18 12.47 -3.27
C TRP A 225 15.24 11.31 -3.62
N ASP A 226 14.43 10.88 -2.64
CA ASP A 226 13.49 9.77 -2.78
C ASP A 226 12.07 10.22 -3.11
N ARG A 227 11.88 11.44 -3.65
CA ARG A 227 10.57 12.00 -3.96
C ARG A 227 10.26 12.00 -5.47
N GLY A 228 8.97 12.10 -5.77
CA GLY A 228 8.43 12.21 -7.12
C GLY A 228 8.12 10.89 -7.83
N ILE A 229 7.29 10.99 -8.86
CA ILE A 229 6.95 9.93 -9.80
C ILE A 229 7.18 10.47 -11.22
N PRO A 230 8.25 10.06 -11.92
CA PRO A 230 9.34 9.16 -11.48
C PRO A 230 10.16 9.70 -10.29
N ARG A 231 10.89 8.84 -9.57
CA ARG A 231 11.73 9.26 -8.43
C ARG A 231 12.94 10.04 -8.92
N ILE A 232 13.26 11.17 -8.27
CA ILE A 232 14.36 12.06 -8.69
C ILE A 232 15.72 11.35 -8.73
N ASN A 233 16.01 10.52 -7.73
CA ASN A 233 17.27 9.76 -7.66
C ASN A 233 17.57 8.91 -8.92
N THR A 234 16.56 8.55 -9.72
CA THR A 234 16.74 7.78 -10.96
C THR A 234 17.55 8.54 -12.03
N LEU A 235 17.63 9.86 -11.95
CA LEU A 235 18.47 10.69 -12.83
C LEU A 235 19.97 10.41 -12.68
N PHE A 236 20.37 9.86 -11.53
CA PHE A 236 21.75 9.57 -11.15
C PHE A 236 22.11 8.08 -11.24
N GLN A 237 21.27 7.28 -11.91
CA GLN A 237 21.58 5.87 -12.16
C GLN A 237 22.81 5.69 -13.04
N LYS A 238 23.62 4.67 -12.72
CA LYS A 238 24.83 4.30 -13.48
C LYS A 238 24.52 3.99 -14.95
N ASP A 239 23.44 3.24 -15.21
CA ASP A 239 23.10 2.74 -16.54
C ASP A 239 22.02 3.57 -17.25
N ARG A 240 21.80 4.83 -16.84
CA ARG A 240 20.74 5.70 -17.41
C ARG A 240 20.81 5.86 -18.93
N HIS A 241 22.02 5.81 -19.50
CA HIS A 241 22.24 5.93 -20.93
C HIS A 241 21.73 4.71 -21.70
N THR A 242 21.87 3.51 -21.14
CA THR A 242 21.33 2.27 -21.71
C THR A 242 19.82 2.22 -21.53
N LEU A 243 19.32 2.58 -20.34
CA LEU A 243 17.88 2.58 -20.01
C LEU A 243 17.08 3.57 -20.86
N ALA A 244 17.72 4.60 -21.42
CA ALA A 244 17.07 5.51 -22.35
C ALA A 244 16.50 4.80 -23.59
N TYR A 245 17.08 3.66 -23.99
CA TYR A 245 16.63 2.85 -25.13
C TYR A 245 15.57 1.80 -24.75
N ASP A 246 15.35 1.52 -23.46
CA ASP A 246 14.37 0.52 -23.04
C ASP A 246 12.95 1.08 -23.12
N LYS A 247 12.34 0.98 -24.30
CA LYS A 247 10.96 1.39 -24.56
C LYS A 247 10.01 0.20 -24.45
N GLY A 248 8.75 0.48 -24.08
CA GLY A 248 7.72 -0.56 -23.95
C GLY A 248 7.92 -1.54 -22.79
N TRP A 249 8.82 -1.24 -21.84
CA TRP A 249 9.15 -2.14 -20.73
C TRP A 249 7.96 -2.47 -19.82
N ARG A 250 6.98 -1.56 -19.69
CA ARG A 250 5.77 -1.78 -18.87
C ARG A 250 4.92 -2.93 -19.41
N VAL A 251 4.54 -2.87 -20.69
CA VAL A 251 3.76 -3.94 -21.34
C VAL A 251 4.57 -5.24 -21.47
N ARG A 252 5.89 -5.12 -21.73
CA ARG A 252 6.78 -6.28 -21.74
C ARG A 252 6.77 -7.01 -20.39
N THR A 253 6.78 -6.26 -19.28
CA THR A 253 6.74 -6.82 -17.93
C THR A 253 5.39 -7.48 -17.63
N ASP A 254 4.29 -6.87 -18.05
CA ASP A 254 2.94 -7.45 -17.91
C ASP A 254 2.81 -8.78 -18.66
N PHE A 255 3.38 -8.88 -19.87
CA PHE A 255 3.32 -10.09 -20.68
C PHE A 255 4.24 -11.21 -20.22
N LYS A 256 5.15 -10.97 -19.25
CA LYS A 256 5.97 -12.03 -18.66
C LYS A 256 5.16 -13.10 -17.94
N GLN A 257 3.90 -12.84 -17.59
CA GLN A 257 3.02 -13.86 -16.98
C GLN A 257 2.68 -15.03 -17.92
N TYR A 258 2.89 -14.86 -19.23
CA TYR A 258 2.62 -15.87 -20.26
C TYR A 258 3.89 -16.54 -20.81
N GLN A 259 5.06 -16.21 -20.27
CA GLN A 259 6.36 -16.76 -20.65
C GLN A 259 6.86 -17.69 -19.54
#